data_AF-A0A562FP84-F1
#
_entry.id   AF-A0A562FP84-F1
#
_cell.length_a   1.000
_cell.length_b   1.000
_cell.length_c   1.000
_cell.angle_alpha   90.00
_cell.angle_beta   90.00
_cell.angle_gamma   90.00
#
_symmetry.space_group_name_H-M   'P 1'
#
loop_
_entity.id
_entity.type
_entity.pdbx_description
1 polymer ?
#
loop_
_entity_poly.entity_id
_entity_poly.type
_entity_poly.pdbx_seq_one_letter_code
_entity_poly.pdbx_strand_id
1 'polypeptide(L)'
;MVTAVLRTVDATVPVREVRASRGKWLRAEPVAALYAQGRVVHARRFPELEDEMWDFGPDGLSGGRSPDRVDALVWALSELLLGGSGRPRVRNFS
;
A
#
# COMPACT_ATOMS: atom_id res chain seq x y z
N MET A 1 -13.45 -4.52 11.70
CA MET A 1 -14.20 -3.24 11.66
C MET A 1 -14.28 -2.69 10.23
N VAL A 2 -13.17 -2.51 9.50
CA VAL A 2 -13.19 -2.03 8.09
C VAL A 2 -13.94 -2.99 7.15
N THR A 3 -13.68 -4.29 7.22
CA THR A 3 -14.36 -5.31 6.38
C THR A 3 -15.88 -5.28 6.53
N ALA A 4 -16.39 -5.02 7.72
CA ALA A 4 -17.83 -4.92 7.97
C ALA A 4 -18.43 -3.73 7.22
N VAL A 5 -17.76 -2.57 7.24
CA VAL A 5 -18.18 -1.36 6.51
C VAL A 5 -18.13 -1.58 5.00
N LEU A 6 -17.09 -2.24 4.48
CA LEU A 6 -17.01 -2.55 3.05
C LEU A 6 -18.18 -3.45 2.61
N ARG A 7 -18.55 -4.43 3.44
CA ARG A 7 -19.67 -5.33 3.17
C ARG A 7 -21.05 -4.67 3.26
N THR A 8 -21.20 -3.53 3.94
CA THR A 8 -22.48 -2.79 3.90
C THR A 8 -22.70 -2.07 2.57
N VAL A 9 -21.63 -1.79 1.82
CA VAL A 9 -21.69 -1.18 0.49
C VAL A 9 -21.81 -2.25 -0.59
N ASP A 10 -20.98 -3.30 -0.52
CA ASP A 10 -21.02 -4.44 -1.43
C ASP A 10 -20.64 -5.72 -0.68
N ALA A 11 -21.62 -6.62 -0.51
CA ALA A 11 -21.41 -7.89 0.19
C ALA A 11 -20.49 -8.87 -0.55
N THR A 12 -20.28 -8.68 -1.86
CA THR A 12 -19.53 -9.58 -2.73
C THR A 12 -18.07 -9.18 -2.91
N VAL A 13 -17.68 -7.99 -2.44
CA VAL A 13 -16.32 -7.49 -2.62
C VAL A 13 -15.29 -8.41 -1.92
N PRO A 14 -14.28 -8.94 -2.64
CA PRO A 14 -13.27 -9.80 -2.03
C PRO A 14 -12.34 -8.96 -1.16
N VAL A 15 -12.46 -9.10 0.17
CA VAL A 15 -11.58 -8.45 1.15
C VAL A 15 -10.61 -9.46 1.74
N ARG A 16 -9.32 -9.12 1.76
CA ARG A 16 -8.30 -9.84 2.51
C ARG A 16 -7.79 -8.96 3.63
N GLU A 17 -7.98 -9.40 4.87
CA GLU A 17 -7.43 -8.70 6.03
C GLU A 17 -5.93 -8.98 6.14
N VAL A 18 -5.14 -7.91 6.30
CA VAL A 18 -3.70 -7.99 6.52
C VAL A 18 -3.38 -7.39 7.88
N ARG A 19 -2.45 -8.04 8.60
CA ARG A 19 -1.92 -7.53 9.86
C ARG A 19 -0.49 -7.08 9.66
N ALA A 20 -0.23 -5.80 9.88
CA ALA A 20 1.12 -5.28 9.96
C ALA A 20 1.84 -5.90 11.18
N SER A 21 2.92 -6.65 10.93
CA SER A 21 3.80 -7.18 11.98
C SER A 21 5.09 -6.37 12.15
N ARG A 22 5.46 -5.58 11.14
CA ARG A 22 6.64 -4.70 11.14
C ARG A 22 6.21 -3.24 11.21
N GLY A 23 7.10 -2.42 11.80
CA GLY A 23 6.96 -0.96 11.82
C GLY A 23 6.85 -0.39 10.40
N LYS A 24 6.20 0.77 10.27
CA LYS A 24 5.91 1.41 8.98
C LYS A 24 7.18 1.63 8.15
N TRP A 25 8.23 2.17 8.78
CA TRP A 25 9.53 2.38 8.15
C TRP A 25 10.13 1.08 7.58
N LEU A 26 10.23 0.03 8.40
CA LEU A 26 10.77 -1.27 7.99
C LEU A 26 9.97 -1.95 6.87
N ARG A 27 8.66 -1.67 6.78
CA ARG A 27 7.82 -2.17 5.70
C ARG A 27 8.03 -1.37 4.40
N ALA A 28 8.34 -0.09 4.50
CA ALA A 28 8.56 0.78 3.36
C ALA A 28 9.92 0.58 2.67
N GLU A 29 10.93 0.10 3.40
CA GLU A 29 12.29 -0.14 2.89
C GLU A 29 12.34 -0.88 1.53
N PRO A 30 11.71 -2.05 1.34
CA PRO A 30 11.79 -2.76 0.05
C PRO A 30 11.08 -2.01 -1.07
N VAL A 31 10.08 -1.20 -0.74
CA VAL A 31 9.36 -0.35 -1.71
C VAL A 31 10.23 0.84 -2.11
N ALA A 32 10.93 1.47 -1.15
CA ALA A 32 11.88 2.53 -1.43
C ALA A 32 13.02 2.04 -2.35
N ALA A 33 13.47 0.79 -2.18
CA ALA A 33 14.45 0.18 -3.08
C ALA A 33 13.92 0.07 -4.53
N LEU A 34 12.64 -0.22 -4.74
CA LEU A 34 12.03 -0.25 -6.08
C LEU A 34 11.99 1.15 -6.72
N TYR A 35 11.70 2.20 -5.94
CA TYR A 35 11.80 3.59 -6.41
C TYR A 35 13.24 3.96 -6.78
N ALA A 36 14.21 3.62 -5.93
CA ALA A 36 15.64 3.89 -6.19
C ALA A 36 16.14 3.18 -7.46
N GLN A 37 15.60 2.00 -7.77
CA GLN A 37 15.89 1.27 -9.01
C GLN A 37 15.13 1.80 -10.24
N GLY A 38 14.28 2.83 -10.09
CA GLY A 38 13.44 3.35 -11.17
C GLY A 38 12.33 2.40 -11.62
N ARG A 39 12.00 1.39 -10.81
CA ARG A 39 10.98 0.38 -11.14
C ARG A 39 9.55 0.81 -10.84
N VAL A 40 9.39 1.92 -10.13
CA VAL A 40 8.10 2.52 -9.81
C VAL A 40 8.12 3.98 -10.22
N VAL A 41 7.11 4.39 -10.98
CA VAL A 41 6.88 5.78 -11.40
C VAL A 41 5.40 6.12 -11.28
N HIS A 42 5.08 7.35 -10.90
CA HIS A 42 3.71 7.82 -10.87
C HIS A 42 3.30 8.36 -12.25
N ALA A 43 2.17 7.87 -12.78
CA ALA A 43 1.64 8.32 -14.07
C ALA A 43 1.11 9.78 -14.04
N ARG A 44 0.88 10.33 -12.85
CA ARG A 44 0.40 11.69 -12.60
C ARG A 44 0.98 12.20 -11.28
N ARG A 45 0.81 13.49 -11.03
CA ARG A 45 1.14 14.08 -9.72
C ARG A 45 0.11 13.66 -8.68
N PHE A 46 0.61 13.33 -7.50
CA PHE A 46 -0.18 13.05 -6.30
C PHE A 46 0.38 13.91 -5.15
N PRO A 47 0.08 15.22 -5.11
CA PRO A 47 0.74 16.16 -4.21
C PRO A 47 0.70 15.72 -2.74
N GLU A 48 -0.45 15.29 -2.24
CA GLU A 48 -0.58 14.89 -0.82
C GLU A 48 0.16 13.60 -0.50
N LEU A 49 0.30 12.70 -1.48
CA LEU A 49 1.12 11.49 -1.34
C LEU A 49 2.60 11.87 -1.40
N GLU A 50 2.99 12.71 -2.35
CA GLU A 50 4.36 13.17 -2.55
C GLU A 50 4.89 13.95 -1.34
N ASP A 51 4.04 14.79 -0.73
CA ASP A 51 4.33 15.49 0.52
C ASP A 51 4.55 14.51 1.67
N GLU A 52 3.67 13.50 1.82
CA GLU A 52 3.86 12.45 2.83
C GLU A 52 5.13 11.61 2.55
N MET A 53 5.45 11.33 1.28
CA MET A 53 6.66 10.60 0.91
C MET A 53 7.92 11.39 1.25
N TRP A 54 7.89 12.71 1.11
CA TRP A 54 9.01 13.59 1.44
C TRP A 54 9.22 13.72 2.95
N ASP A 55 8.13 13.78 3.72
CA ASP A 55 8.16 13.92 5.19
C ASP A 55 8.35 12.58 5.95
N PHE A 56 8.25 11.45 5.26
CA PHE A 56 8.31 10.13 5.89
C PHE A 56 9.74 9.68 6.22
N GLY A 57 10.04 9.60 7.52
CA GLY A 57 11.33 9.12 8.05
C GLY A 57 11.22 7.90 8.98
N PRO A 58 12.34 7.48 9.59
CA PRO A 58 12.39 6.36 10.55
C PRO A 58 11.41 6.52 11.72
N ASP A 59 11.19 7.76 12.16
CA ASP A 59 10.29 8.12 13.26
C ASP A 59 8.83 8.39 12.81
N GLY A 60 8.52 8.15 11.53
CA GLY A 60 7.22 8.47 10.92
C GLY A 60 7.20 9.85 10.26
N LEU A 61 6.02 10.50 10.24
CA LEU A 61 5.87 11.87 9.75
C LEU A 61 6.31 12.87 10.83
N SER A 62 6.95 13.96 10.44
CA SER A 62 7.43 15.00 11.38
C SER A 62 6.30 15.61 12.21
N GLY A 63 5.09 15.68 11.67
CA GLY A 63 3.89 16.16 12.35
C GLY A 63 3.23 15.15 13.31
N GLY A 64 3.81 13.97 13.53
CA GLY A 64 3.25 12.91 14.40
C GLY A 64 1.97 12.26 13.86
N ARG A 65 1.51 12.66 12.66
CA ARG A 65 0.38 12.05 11.98
C ARG A 65 0.77 10.70 11.38
N SER A 66 -0.22 9.83 11.22
CA SER A 66 -0.01 8.58 10.51
C SER A 66 0.22 8.86 9.01
N PRO A 67 1.25 8.25 8.38
CA PRO A 67 1.50 8.34 6.93
C PRO A 67 0.53 7.45 6.17
N ASP A 68 -0.75 7.82 6.16
CA ASP A 68 -1.82 6.94 5.67
C ASP A 68 -1.72 6.69 4.16
N ARG A 69 -1.30 7.68 3.36
CA ARG A 69 -1.17 7.53 1.89
C ARG A 69 0.08 6.75 1.53
N VAL A 70 1.21 7.05 2.18
CA VAL A 70 2.45 6.28 1.99
C VAL A 70 2.26 4.84 2.43
N ASP A 71 1.58 4.57 3.54
CA ASP A 71 1.33 3.20 3.98
C ASP A 71 0.42 2.45 3.00
N ALA A 72 -0.62 3.11 2.47
CA ALA A 72 -1.47 2.53 1.43
C ALA A 72 -0.67 2.21 0.16
N LEU A 73 0.21 3.11 -0.29
CA LEU A 73 1.11 2.90 -1.42
C LEU A 73 2.05 1.70 -1.18
N VAL A 74 2.65 1.63 0.01
CA VAL A 74 3.56 0.54 0.39
C VAL A 74 2.85 -0.80 0.36
N TRP A 75 1.63 -0.90 0.87
CA TRP A 75 0.82 -2.11 0.78
C TRP A 75 0.50 -2.48 -0.67
N ALA A 76 0.06 -1.52 -1.49
CA ALA A 76 -0.25 -1.76 -2.89
C ALA A 76 0.96 -2.30 -3.67
N LEU A 77 2.12 -1.65 -3.54
CA LEU A 77 3.34 -2.07 -4.24
C LEU A 77 3.89 -3.39 -3.70
N SER A 78 3.78 -3.64 -2.40
CA SER A 78 4.15 -4.93 -1.82
C SER A 78 3.32 -6.07 -2.41
N GLU A 79 2.01 -5.89 -2.53
CA GLU A 79 1.13 -6.91 -3.12
C GLU A 79 1.38 -7.11 -4.61
N LEU A 80 1.63 -6.04 -5.36
CA LEU A 80 1.83 -6.10 -6.81
C LEU A 80 3.22 -6.62 -7.21
N LEU A 81 4.26 -6.29 -6.44
CA LEU A 81 5.65 -6.46 -6.86
C LEU A 81 6.47 -7.39 -5.96
N LEU A 82 6.04 -7.61 -4.71
CA LEU A 82 6.76 -8.42 -3.72
C LEU A 82 5.98 -9.67 -3.28
N GLY A 83 4.66 -9.69 -3.52
CA GLY A 83 3.79 -10.84 -3.28
C GLY A 83 4.10 -12.00 -4.23
N GLY A 84 3.92 -13.24 -3.74
CA GLY A 84 4.13 -14.44 -4.55
C GLY A 84 3.27 -14.42 -5.81
N SER A 85 3.86 -14.82 -6.95
CA SER A 85 3.22 -14.76 -8.26
C SER A 85 1.94 -15.62 -8.31
N GLY A 86 0.79 -15.01 -8.07
CA GLY A 86 -0.47 -15.53 -8.58
C GLY A 86 -0.41 -15.45 -10.09
N ARG A 87 -0.19 -16.58 -10.78
CA ARG A 87 -0.37 -16.64 -12.24
C ARG A 87 -1.71 -15.98 -12.58
N PRO A 88 -1.81 -15.12 -13.61
CA PRO A 88 -3.08 -14.54 -14.01
C PRO A 88 -4.12 -15.65 -14.21
N ARG A 89 -5.26 -15.57 -13.52
CA ARG A 89 -6.38 -16.52 -13.70
C ARG A 89 -7.64 -15.74 -13.98
N VAL A 90 -8.33 -16.12 -15.06
CA VAL A 90 -9.68 -15.65 -15.35
C VAL A 90 -10.62 -16.28 -14.31
N ARG A 91 -11.34 -15.45 -13.56
CA ARG A 91 -12.43 -15.91 -12.69
C ARG A 91 -13.66 -16.07 -13.58
N ASN A 92 -14.06 -17.31 -13.88
CA ASN A 92 -15.39 -17.55 -14.43
C ASN A 92 -16.41 -17.31 -13.32
N PHE A 93 -17.27 -16.32 -13.51
CA PHE A 93 -18.50 -16.18 -12.73
C PHE A 93 -19.54 -17.09 -13.40
N SER A 94 -19.89 -18.18 -12.71
CA SER A 94 -21.06 -18.99 -13.03
C SER A 94 -22.21 -18.64 -12.11
#